data_AF-A0A5J0U8T6-F1
#
_entry.id   AF-A0A5J0U8T6-F1
#
_cell.length_a   1.000
_cell.length_b   1.000
_cell.length_c   1.000
_cell.angle_alpha   90.00
_cell.angle_beta   90.00
_cell.angle_gamma   90.00
#
_symmetry.space_group_name_H-M   'P 1'
#
loop_
_entity.id
_entity.type
_entity.pdbx_description
1 polymer ?
#
loop_
_entity_poly.entity_id
_entity_poly.type
_entity_poly.pdbx_seq_one_letter_code
_entity_poly.pdbx_strand_id
1 'polypeptide(L)'
;MSSDNKVNVDVKLGVNKFYVDEGHPHIILRSSPDMQEFNKLIKACPARLYKLDDAGNIHFDSAGCLECGTCRVLCGNTLLEKWEYPAGTFGVEFRYG
;
A
#
# COMPACT_ATOMS: atom_id res chain seq x y z
N MET A 1 22.49 25.12 -0.78
CA MET A 1 22.40 23.90 0.05
C MET A 1 21.01 23.31 -0.20
N SER A 2 20.91 22.29 -1.06
CA SER A 2 19.64 21.60 -1.27
C SER A 2 19.40 20.74 -0.05
N SER A 3 18.49 21.16 0.83
CA SER A 3 18.03 20.35 1.94
C SER A 3 17.50 19.03 1.35
N ASP A 4 18.16 17.93 1.64
CA ASP A 4 17.66 16.58 1.35
C ASP A 4 16.46 16.31 2.27
N ASN A 5 15.32 16.94 1.96
CA ASN A 5 14.10 16.87 2.74
C ASN A 5 13.36 15.59 2.37
N LYS A 6 13.97 14.45 2.69
CA LYS A 6 13.42 13.13 2.42
C LYS A 6 12.14 12.95 3.25
N VAL A 7 10.99 13.06 2.60
CA VAL A 7 9.69 12.87 3.24
C VAL A 7 9.58 11.44 3.76
N ASN A 8 9.36 11.31 5.07
CA ASN A 8 8.97 10.04 5.67
C ASN A 8 7.45 9.85 5.55
N VAL A 9 7.03 8.96 4.66
CA VAL A 9 5.61 8.67 4.41
C VAL A 9 4.94 8.03 5.63
N ASP A 10 5.64 7.19 6.39
CA ASP A 10 5.08 6.50 7.55
C ASP A 10 4.65 7.52 8.63
N VAL A 11 5.43 8.59 8.84
CA VAL A 11 5.07 9.70 9.74
C VAL A 11 3.82 10.45 9.26
N LYS A 12 3.69 10.64 7.94
CA LYS A 12 2.49 11.27 7.35
C LYS A 12 1.25 10.38 7.45
N LEU A 13 1.40 9.07 7.33
CA LEU A 13 0.28 8.15 7.54
C LEU A 13 -0.12 8.11 9.02
N GLY A 14 0.82 8.28 9.95
CA GLY A 14 0.55 8.26 11.39
C GLY A 14 -0.42 9.34 11.91
N VAL A 15 -0.71 10.39 11.13
CA VAL A 15 -1.74 11.39 11.50
C VAL A 15 -3.15 11.03 10.99
N ASN A 16 -3.24 10.06 10.08
CA ASN A 16 -4.51 9.50 9.64
C ASN A 16 -5.01 8.48 10.66
N LYS A 17 -6.32 8.25 10.66
CA LYS A 17 -6.91 7.16 11.44
C LYS A 17 -7.31 6.03 10.50
N PHE A 18 -6.92 4.82 10.88
CA PHE A 18 -7.23 3.60 10.16
C PHE A 18 -7.98 2.65 11.09
N TYR A 19 -9.01 2.02 10.55
CA TYR A 19 -9.73 0.92 11.19
C TYR A 19 -9.33 -0.35 10.45
N VAL A 20 -8.54 -1.21 11.10
CA VAL A 20 -7.98 -2.41 10.46
C VAL A 20 -8.88 -3.60 10.75
N ASP A 21 -9.28 -4.31 9.70
CA ASP A 21 -10.01 -5.58 9.80
C ASP A 21 -8.99 -6.73 9.92
N GLU A 22 -8.65 -7.07 11.17
CA GLU A 22 -7.64 -8.09 11.45
C GLU A 22 -8.08 -9.46 10.89
N GLY A 23 -7.18 -10.10 10.13
CA GLY A 23 -7.45 -11.39 9.50
C GLY A 23 -8.22 -11.30 8.16
N HIS A 24 -8.73 -10.13 7.78
CA HIS A 24 -9.45 -9.93 6.52
C HIS A 24 -8.78 -8.83 5.66
N PRO A 25 -7.56 -9.06 5.14
CA PRO A 25 -6.92 -8.10 4.27
C PRO A 25 -7.73 -7.89 2.99
N HIS A 26 -7.93 -6.64 2.62
CA HIS A 26 -8.65 -6.23 1.41
C HIS A 26 -7.75 -6.28 0.15
N ILE A 27 -6.44 -6.49 0.34
CA ILE A 27 -5.47 -6.72 -0.74
C ILE A 27 -4.64 -7.96 -0.41
N ILE A 28 -4.54 -8.88 -1.36
CA ILE A 28 -3.66 -10.06 -1.26
C ILE A 28 -2.78 -10.09 -2.51
N LEU A 29 -1.47 -10.22 -2.32
CA LEU A 29 -0.52 -10.41 -3.42
C LEU A 29 -0.47 -11.88 -3.79
N ARG A 30 -0.25 -12.18 -5.08
CA ARG A 30 0.00 -13.56 -5.50
C ARG A 30 1.25 -14.13 -4.82
N SER A 31 1.28 -15.44 -4.62
CA SER A 31 2.37 -16.16 -3.94
C SER A 31 3.76 -15.98 -4.56
N SER A 32 3.84 -15.74 -5.86
CA SER A 32 5.11 -15.46 -6.57
C SER A 32 4.93 -14.24 -7.49
N PRO A 33 5.08 -13.01 -6.96
CA PRO A 33 4.89 -11.80 -7.73
C PRO A 33 6.08 -11.54 -8.65
N ASP A 34 5.80 -11.12 -9.89
CA ASP A 34 6.83 -10.64 -10.81
C ASP A 34 7.46 -9.34 -10.28
N MET A 35 8.80 -9.28 -10.26
CA MET A 35 9.53 -8.16 -9.68
C MET A 35 9.45 -6.89 -10.52
N GLN A 36 9.24 -6.97 -11.83
CA GLN A 36 9.04 -5.77 -12.65
C GLN A 36 7.68 -5.13 -12.34
N GLU A 37 6.64 -5.94 -12.20
CA GLU A 37 5.31 -5.50 -11.75
C GLU A 37 5.36 -4.95 -10.31
N PHE A 38 6.04 -5.63 -9.39
CA PHE A 38 6.16 -5.16 -7.99
C PHE A 38 6.85 -3.79 -7.91
N ASN A 39 7.89 -3.57 -8.71
CA ASN A 39 8.59 -2.28 -8.79
C ASN A 39 7.69 -1.13 -9.27
N LYS A 40 6.62 -1.38 -10.04
CA LYS A 40 5.64 -0.35 -10.37
C LYS A 40 4.93 0.12 -9.10
N LEU A 41 4.54 -0.80 -8.23
CA LEU A 41 3.81 -0.51 -7.00
C LEU A 41 4.66 0.18 -5.93
N ILE A 42 5.96 -0.17 -5.83
CA ILE A 42 6.91 0.57 -4.97
C ILE A 42 6.95 2.06 -5.35
N LYS A 43 6.93 2.36 -6.65
CA LYS A 43 7.02 3.74 -7.17
C LYS A 43 5.68 4.49 -7.13
N ALA A 44 4.58 3.78 -7.37
CA ALA A 44 3.28 4.41 -7.60
C ALA A 44 2.36 4.44 -6.38
N CYS A 45 2.56 3.59 -5.38
CA CYS A 45 1.73 3.59 -4.18
C CYS A 45 1.97 4.86 -3.34
N PRO A 46 0.98 5.76 -3.17
CA PRO A 46 1.18 7.02 -2.45
C PRO A 46 1.44 6.80 -0.95
N ALA A 47 0.96 5.68 -0.40
CA ALA A 47 1.17 5.27 0.98
C ALA A 47 2.46 4.44 1.17
N ARG A 48 3.22 4.16 0.11
CA ARG A 48 4.50 3.41 0.18
C ARG A 48 4.37 2.05 0.89
N LEU A 49 3.28 1.33 0.64
CA LEU A 49 2.99 0.05 1.31
C LEU A 49 3.76 -1.14 0.75
N TYR A 50 4.31 -1.00 -0.46
CA TYR A 50 5.14 -2.00 -1.12
C TYR A 50 6.60 -1.63 -0.91
N LYS A 51 7.34 -2.46 -0.17
CA LYS A 51 8.74 -2.22 0.19
C LYS A 51 9.59 -3.47 -0.14
N LEU A 52 10.87 -3.24 -0.44
CA LEU A 52 11.89 -4.28 -0.49
C LEU A 52 12.90 -3.97 0.61
N ASP A 53 13.37 -5.00 1.31
CA ASP A 53 14.53 -4.87 2.17
C ASP A 53 15.84 -5.03 1.39
N ASP A 54 16.97 -4.84 2.07
CA ASP A 54 18.30 -4.91 1.46
C ASP A 54 18.66 -6.32 0.94
N ALA A 55 17.98 -7.36 1.42
CA ALA A 55 18.12 -8.73 0.94
C ALA A 55 17.18 -9.05 -0.24
N GLY A 56 16.33 -8.10 -0.64
CA GLY A 56 15.37 -8.26 -1.73
C GLY A 56 14.07 -8.95 -1.33
N ASN A 57 13.79 -9.14 -0.04
CA ASN A 57 12.52 -9.69 0.39
C ASN A 57 11.41 -8.64 0.28
N ILE A 58 10.24 -9.11 -0.14
CA ILE A 58 9.03 -8.30 -0.28
C ILE A 58 8.40 -8.09 1.09
N HIS A 59 8.11 -6.82 1.38
CA HIS A 59 7.30 -6.39 2.51
C HIS A 59 6.07 -5.66 1.99
N PHE A 60 4.90 -6.09 2.46
CA PHE A 60 3.62 -5.47 2.11
C PHE A 60 2.71 -5.44 3.33
N ASP A 61 2.09 -4.28 3.56
CA ASP A 61 1.11 -4.09 4.63
C ASP A 61 -0.07 -3.26 4.13
N SER A 62 -1.27 -3.86 4.09
CA SER A 62 -2.48 -3.18 3.65
C SER A 62 -3.12 -2.28 4.72
N ALA A 63 -2.66 -2.31 5.99
CA ALA A 63 -3.26 -1.54 7.07
C ALA A 63 -3.21 -0.02 6.85
N GLY A 64 -2.17 0.47 6.15
CA GLY A 64 -2.02 1.89 5.78
C GLY A 64 -2.64 2.27 4.42
N CYS A 65 -3.50 1.44 3.85
CA CYS A 65 -4.10 1.68 2.53
C CYS A 65 -4.98 2.93 2.52
N LEU A 66 -4.74 3.81 1.55
CA LEU A 66 -5.55 5.02 1.31
C LEU A 66 -6.72 4.77 0.34
N GLU A 67 -6.96 3.51 -0.04
CA GLU A 67 -8.09 3.10 -0.90
C GLU A 67 -8.12 3.77 -2.29
N CYS A 68 -7.01 4.38 -2.72
CA CYS A 68 -6.91 5.12 -3.98
C CYS A 68 -6.99 4.26 -5.26
N GLY A 69 -6.80 2.95 -5.16
CA GLY A 69 -6.92 2.02 -6.30
C GLY A 69 -5.74 2.00 -7.29
N THR A 70 -4.67 2.78 -7.09
CA THR A 70 -3.51 2.80 -8.00
C THR A 70 -2.94 1.41 -8.24
N CYS A 71 -2.80 0.59 -7.19
CA CYS A 71 -2.29 -0.78 -7.32
C CYS A 71 -3.22 -1.70 -8.11
N ARG A 72 -4.54 -1.54 -7.96
CA ARG A 72 -5.54 -2.26 -8.76
C ARG A 72 -5.43 -1.90 -10.24
N VAL A 73 -5.32 -0.62 -10.55
CA VAL A 73 -5.25 -0.15 -11.95
C VAL A 73 -3.96 -0.64 -12.61
N LEU A 74 -2.82 -0.55 -11.93
CA LEU A 74 -1.52 -0.93 -12.51
C LEU A 74 -1.30 -2.44 -12.60
N CYS A 75 -1.69 -3.18 -11.56
CA CYS A 75 -1.26 -4.57 -11.39
C CYS A 75 -2.40 -5.53 -10.97
N GLY A 76 -3.66 -5.14 -11.12
CA GLY A 76 -4.82 -5.97 -10.75
C GLY A 76 -4.84 -7.35 -11.39
N ASN A 77 -4.41 -7.46 -12.65
CA ASN A 77 -4.40 -8.74 -13.39
C ASN A 77 -3.07 -9.51 -13.28
N THR A 78 -2.02 -8.89 -12.74
CA THR A 78 -0.65 -9.42 -12.77
C THR A 78 -0.16 -9.81 -11.38
N LEU A 79 -0.27 -8.92 -10.40
CA LEU A 79 0.37 -9.05 -9.09
C LEU A 79 -0.62 -9.31 -7.96
N LEU A 80 -1.85 -8.81 -8.10
CA LEU A 80 -2.87 -8.93 -7.08
C LEU A 80 -3.64 -10.25 -7.28
N GLU A 81 -3.78 -11.01 -6.20
CA GLU A 81 -4.69 -12.15 -6.11
C GLU A 81 -6.08 -11.68 -5.70
N LYS A 82 -6.12 -10.73 -4.75
CA LYS A 82 -7.34 -10.10 -4.26
C LYS A 82 -7.13 -8.59 -4.21
N TRP A 83 -8.13 -7.86 -4.66
CA TRP A 83 -8.27 -6.43 -4.37
C TRP A 83 -9.75 -6.11 -4.26
N GLU A 84 -10.14 -5.55 -3.12
CA GLU A 84 -11.46 -5.00 -2.86
C GLU A 84 -11.31 -3.78 -1.97
N TYR A 85 -12.39 -3.00 -1.84
CA TYR A 85 -12.43 -2.01 -0.78
C TYR A 85 -12.50 -2.70 0.58
N PRO A 86 -11.96 -2.09 1.65
CA PRO A 86 -12.21 -2.56 3.01
C PRO A 86 -13.70 -2.73 3.27
N ALA A 87 -14.04 -3.65 4.18
CA ALA A 87 -15.41 -3.79 4.64
C ALA A 87 -15.91 -2.47 5.25
N GLY A 88 -17.24 -2.25 5.24
CA GLY A 88 -17.82 -1.02 5.78
C GLY A 88 -17.33 -0.76 7.22
N THR A 89 -17.05 0.50 7.54
CA THR A 89 -16.44 0.98 8.80
C THR A 89 -14.95 0.67 9.01
N PHE A 90 -14.31 -0.10 8.11
CA PHE A 90 -12.87 -0.30 8.07
C PHE A 90 -12.20 0.58 7.01
N GLY A 91 -10.87 0.61 7.02
CA GLY A 91 -10.06 1.41 6.12
C GLY A 91 -9.68 2.77 6.68
N VAL A 92 -9.41 3.73 5.79
CA VAL A 92 -8.95 5.07 6.16
C VAL A 92 -10.14 6.00 6.48
N GLU A 93 -10.04 6.74 7.58
CA GLU A 93 -11.02 7.78 7.93
C GLU A 93 -10.56 9.15 7.42
N PHE A 94 -11.17 9.64 6.35
CA PHE A 94 -10.95 11.00 5.86
C PHE A 94 -11.84 12.00 6.63
N ARG A 95 -11.22 12.95 7.32
CA ARG A 95 -11.93 13.96 8.13
C ARG A 95 -12.40 15.18 7.33
N TYR A 96 -11.65 15.54 6.28
CA TYR A 96 -11.85 16.80 5.55
C TYR A 96 -11.91 16.66 4.02
N GLY A 97 -11.95 15.43 3.48
CA GLY A 97 -12.08 15.15 2.04
C GLY A 97 -10.94 15.71 1.20
#